data_AF-A0A383BDN4-F1
#
_entry.id   AF-A0A383BDN4-F1
#
_cell.length_a   1.000
_cell.length_b   1.000
_cell.length_c   1.000
_cell.angle_alpha   90.00
_cell.angle_beta   90.00
_cell.angle_gamma   90.00
#
_symmetry.space_group_name_H-M   'P 1'
#
loop_
_entity.id
_entity.type
_entity.pdbx_description
1 polymer ?
#
loop_
_entity_poly.entity_id
_entity_poly.type
_entity_poly.pdbx_seq_one_letter_code
_entity_poly.pdbx_strand_id
1 'polypeptide(L)' 'MVENKVKEIEDLIKIISKLPGLGKKSSSRIVLKLINNREELMKNLTNALALAYKHVVRCKICGNLKSVNSN' A
#
# COMPACT_ATOMS: atom_id res chain seq x y z
N MET A 1 -14.36 -4.29 22.13
CA MET A 1 -13.84 -4.13 20.76
C MET A 1 -13.33 -2.71 20.68
N VAL A 2 -12.03 -2.49 20.46
CA VAL A 2 -11.43 -1.14 20.54
C VAL A 2 -11.82 -0.36 19.28
N GLU A 3 -12.86 0.46 19.39
CA GLU A 3 -13.21 1.47 18.39
C GLU A 3 -12.20 2.61 18.49
N ASN A 4 -11.15 2.54 17.67
CA ASN A 4 -10.26 3.68 17.45
C ASN A 4 -10.93 4.61 16.43
N LYS A 5 -11.60 5.67 16.92
CA LYS A 5 -12.33 6.71 16.15
C LYS A 5 -11.45 7.65 15.31
N VAL A 6 -10.31 7.20 14.81
CA VAL A 6 -9.48 8.01 13.91
C VAL A 6 -9.85 7.67 12.48
N LYS A 7 -10.58 8.58 11.82
CA LYS A 7 -11.17 8.37 10.50
C LYS A 7 -10.12 8.01 9.44
N GLU A 8 -8.94 8.63 9.52
CA GLU A 8 -7.80 8.38 8.64
C GLU A 8 -7.28 6.94 8.75
N ILE A 9 -7.32 6.36 9.96
CA ILE A 9 -6.90 4.98 10.21
C ILE A 9 -7.93 4.02 9.63
N GLU A 10 -9.22 4.29 9.84
CA GLU A 10 -10.31 3.48 9.29
C GLU A 10 -10.31 3.46 7.76
N ASP A 11 -10.10 4.61 7.13
CA ASP A 11 -9.99 4.73 5.68
C ASP A 11 -8.78 3.95 5.15
N LEU A 12 -7.64 4.02 5.84
CA LEU A 12 -6.45 3.24 5.46
C LEU A 12 -6.69 1.73 5.60
N ILE A 13 -7.34 1.29 6.69
CA ILE A 13 -7.72 -0.12 6.89
C ILE A 13 -8.64 -0.58 5.77
N LYS A 14 -9.62 0.24 5.39
CA LYS A 14 -10.56 -0.07 4.30
C LYS A 14 -9.85 -0.26 2.98
N ILE A 15 -8.87 0.58 2.65
CA ILE A 15 -8.05 0.45 1.44
C ILE A 15 -7.24 -0.85 1.48
N ILE A 16 -6.50 -1.11 2.57
CA ILE A 16 -5.65 -2.30 2.68
C ILE A 16 -6.49 -3.59 2.70
N SER A 17 -7.69 -3.56 3.26
CA SER A 17 -8.60 -4.72 3.27
C SER A 17 -9.17 -5.11 1.90
N LYS A 18 -8.99 -4.27 0.87
CA LYS A 18 -9.36 -4.62 -0.51
C LYS A 18 -8.28 -5.45 -1.21
N LEU A 19 -7.11 -5.60 -0.62
CA LEU A 19 -6.03 -6.41 -1.18
C LEU A 19 -6.37 -7.91 -1.03
N PRO A 20 -6.04 -8.74 -2.05
CA PRO A 20 -6.32 -10.17 -1.99
C PRO A 20 -5.59 -10.81 -0.80
N GLY A 21 -6.33 -11.59 0.00
CA GLY A 21 -5.77 -12.29 1.17
C GLY A 21 -5.67 -11.46 2.47
N LEU A 22 -6.07 -10.19 2.47
CA LEU A 22 -6.07 -9.33 3.67
C LEU A 22 -7.49 -9.01 4.14
N GLY A 23 -7.98 -9.70 5.17
CA GLY A 23 -9.23 -9.35 5.84
C GLY A 23 -9.09 -8.17 6.80
N LYS A 24 -10.22 -7.56 7.22
CA LYS A 24 -10.27 -6.39 8.11
C LYS A 24 -9.35 -6.51 9.34
N LYS A 25 -9.39 -7.67 10.03
CA LYS A 25 -8.56 -7.91 11.23
C LYS A 25 -7.06 -7.92 10.94
N SER A 26 -6.65 -8.46 9.78
CA SER A 26 -5.24 -8.47 9.39
C SER A 26 -4.79 -7.08 8.96
N SER A 27 -5.59 -6.39 8.15
CA SER A 27 -5.33 -5.03 7.71
C SER A 27 -5.20 -4.06 8.88
N SER A 28 -6.05 -4.16 9.91
CA SER A 28 -5.92 -3.36 11.13
C SER A 28 -4.58 -3.55 11.83
N ARG A 29 -4.08 -4.80 11.95
CA ARG A 29 -2.75 -5.05 12.56
C ARG A 29 -1.63 -4.43 11.75
N ILE A 30 -1.70 -4.53 10.42
CA ILE A 30 -0.70 -3.97 9.51
C ILE A 30 -0.70 -2.43 9.61
N VAL A 31 -1.87 -1.80 9.55
CA VAL A 31 -2.00 -0.34 9.67
C VAL A 31 -1.46 0.16 11.01
N LEU A 32 -1.81 -0.49 12.12
CA LEU A 32 -1.29 -0.10 13.43
C LEU A 32 0.23 -0.22 13.50
N LYS A 33 0.82 -1.27 12.92
CA LYS A 33 2.28 -1.43 12.83
C LYS A 33 2.93 -0.35 11.98
N LEU A 34 2.31 0.03 10.87
CA LEU A 34 2.79 1.10 9.98
C LEU A 34 2.76 2.47 10.66
N ILE A 35 1.69 2.77 11.41
CA ILE A 35 1.55 4.04 12.15
C ILE A 35 2.58 4.12 13.28
N ASN A 36 2.84 3.00 13.95
CA ASN A 36 3.85 2.92 15.01
C ASN A 36 5.29 3.03 14.48
N ASN A 37 5.53 2.71 13.20
CA ASN A 37 6.84 2.84 12.56
C ASN A 37 6.79 3.77 11.34
N ARG A 38 6.38 5.02 11.58
CA ARG A 38 6.03 5.99 10.53
C ARG A 38 7.22 6.45 9.71
N GLU A 39 8.33 6.81 10.35
CA GLU A 39 9.42 7.54 9.68
C GLU A 39 10.17 6.68 8.66
N GLU A 40 10.39 5.41 8.98
CA GLU A 40 11.14 4.50 8.13
C GLU A 40 10.19 3.70 7.24
N LEU A 41 9.24 2.97 7.83
CA LEU A 41 8.48 1.96 7.10
C LEU A 41 7.36 2.59 6.25
N MET A 42 6.56 3.49 6.85
CA MET A 42 5.43 4.12 6.14
C MET A 42 5.92 5.04 5.01
N LYS A 43 6.98 5.81 5.25
CA LYS A 43 7.58 6.71 4.25
C LYS A 43 8.18 5.93 3.07
N ASN A 44 8.99 4.91 3.35
CA ASN A 44 9.58 4.08 2.30
C ASN A 44 8.53 3.33 1.48
N LEU A 45 7.50 2.79 2.13
CA LEU A 45 6.40 2.10 1.45
C LEU A 45 5.63 3.05 0.52
N THR A 46 5.31 4.25 0.99
CA THR A 46 4.58 5.25 0.20
C THR A 46 5.40 5.67 -1.03
N ASN A 47 6.70 5.90 -0.85
CA ASN A 47 7.60 6.25 -1.94
C ASN A 47 7.71 5.12 -2.97
N ALA A 48 7.87 3.87 -2.52
CA ALA A 48 7.95 2.72 -3.41
C ALA A 48 6.67 2.52 -4.23
N LEU A 49 5.49 2.67 -3.60
CA LEU A 49 4.20 2.60 -4.29
C LEU A 49 4.04 3.72 -5.32
N ALA A 50 4.45 4.95 -4.98
CA ALA A 50 4.39 6.08 -5.90
C ALA A 50 5.32 5.89 -7.11
N LEU A 51 6.54 5.38 -6.88
CA LEU A 51 7.48 5.06 -7.96
C LEU A 51 6.96 3.92 -8.84
N ALA A 52 6.40 2.87 -8.24
CA ALA A 52 5.80 1.77 -8.99
C ALA A 52 4.63 2.25 -9.84
N TYR A 53 3.74 3.07 -9.29
CA TYR A 53 2.62 3.65 -10.04
C TYR A 53 3.08 4.50 -11.23
N LYS A 54 4.14 5.30 -11.07
CA LYS A 54 4.66 6.16 -12.13
C LYS A 54 5.44 5.40 -13.20
N HIS A 55 6.23 4.41 -12.79
CA HIS A 55 7.25 3.82 -13.67
C HIS A 55 6.86 2.43 -14.18
N VAL A 56 5.93 1.71 -13.55
CA VAL A 56 5.53 0.39 -14.02
C VAL A 56 4.44 0.53 -15.07
N VAL A 57 4.78 0.22 -16.32
CA VAL A 57 3.85 0.23 -17.45
C VAL A 57 3.79 -1.14 -18.10
N ARG A 58 2.63 -1.48 -18.67
CA ARG A 58 2.50 -2.69 -19.47
C ARG A 58 3.07 -2.47 -20.87
N CYS A 59 3.88 -3.41 -21.33
CA CYS A 59 4.33 -3.45 -22.70
C CYS A 59 3.13 -3.66 -23.64
N LYS A 60 2.96 -2.79 -24.64
CA LYS A 60 1.88 -2.91 -25.63
C LYS A 60 2.06 -4.09 -26.60
N ILE A 61 3.28 -4.64 -26.68
CA ILE A 61 3.65 -5.69 -27.63
C ILE A 61 3.47 -7.09 -27.02
N CYS A 62 4.03 -7.32 -25.83
CA CYS A 62 4.01 -8.64 -25.18
C CYS A 62 3.20 -8.70 -23.87
N GLY A 63 2.63 -7.58 -23.42
CA GLY A 63 1.87 -7.51 -22.17
C GLY A 63 2.70 -7.57 -20.88
N ASN A 64 4.03 -7.77 -20.98
CA ASN A 64 4.90 -7.87 -19.81
C ASN A 64 5.03 -6.51 -19.09
N LEU A 65 5.31 -6.55 -17.78
CA LEU A 65 5.55 -5.35 -16.98
C LEU A 65 6.97 -4.82 -17.27
N LYS A 66 7.08 -3.55 -17.64
CA LYS A 66 8.36 -2.86 -17.84
C LYS A 66 8.43 -1.61 -16.98
N SER A 67 9.63 -1.26 -16.55
CA SER A 67 9.88 0.06 -15.96
C SER A 67 10.12 1.06 -17.09
N VAL A 68 9.56 2.27 -16.97
CA VAL A 68 9.78 3.37 -17.93
C VAL A 68 11.28 3.75 -18.03
N ASN A 69 12.09 3.43 -17.01
CA ASN A 69 13.53 3.68 -16.97
C ASN A 69 14.40 2.46 -17.31
N SER A 70 13.81 1.32 -17.67
CA SER A 70 14.59 0.19 -18.18
C SER A 70 14.80 0.42 -19.68
N ASN A 71 15.95 1.01 -20.01
CA ASN A 71 16.51 0.99 -21.36
C ASN A 71 16.70 -0.45 -21.84
#